data_AF-A0A533XM92-F1
#
_entry.id   AF-A0A533XM92-F1
#
_cell.length_a   1.000
_cell.length_b   1.000
_cell.length_c   1.000
_cell.angle_alpha   90.00
_cell.angle_beta   90.00
_cell.angle_gamma   90.00
#
_symmetry.space_group_name_H-M   'P 1'
#
loop_
_entity.id
_entity.type
_entity.pdbx_description
1 polymer ?
#
loop_
_entity_poly.entity_id
_entity_poly.type
_entity_poly.pdbx_seq_one_letter_code
_entity_poly.pdbx_strand_id
1 'polypeptide(L)'
;MPTILLVRHGETDWNRSGQIMGERPVPLNQNGEAQVKRLASFLKSRSIHALYSSPVVRAIQTGEILASVLQVPLTADRGLTEIKVGEWEGRYWKDLTAEFARQQFYTSPEKARPPGRTSPCSSGG
;
A
#
# COMPACT_ATOMS: atom_id res chain seq x y z
N MET A 1 -10.02 -19.00 -16.77
CA MET A 1 -9.57 -17.60 -16.64
C MET A 1 -9.13 -17.35 -15.21
N PRO A 2 -7.95 -16.79 -14.95
CA PRO A 2 -7.52 -16.45 -13.60
C PRO A 2 -8.39 -15.30 -13.03
N THR A 3 -8.68 -15.36 -11.73
CA THR A 3 -9.33 -14.25 -11.00
C THR A 3 -8.29 -13.57 -10.13
N ILE A 4 -8.19 -12.24 -10.23
CA ILE A 4 -7.27 -11.45 -9.41
C ILE A 4 -8.10 -10.64 -8.41
N LEU A 5 -7.77 -10.75 -7.13
CA LEU A 5 -8.35 -9.95 -6.06
C LEU A 5 -7.32 -8.92 -5.60
N LEU A 6 -7.67 -7.64 -5.68
CA LEU A 6 -6.82 -6.55 -5.21
C LEU A 6 -7.25 -6.13 -3.82
N VAL A 7 -6.31 -6.17 -2.88
CA VAL A 7 -6.53 -5.84 -1.47
C VAL A 7 -5.55 -4.75 -1.08
N ARG A 8 -6.06 -3.66 -0.50
CA ARG A 8 -5.23 -2.65 0.16
C ARG A 8 -4.85 -3.14 1.56
N HIS A 9 -3.64 -2.79 2.01
CA HIS A 9 -3.20 -3.09 3.38
C HIS A 9 -4.20 -2.57 4.44
N GLY A 10 -4.24 -3.20 5.61
CA GLY A 10 -5.06 -2.74 6.73
C GLY A 10 -4.67 -1.34 7.23
N GLU A 11 -5.55 -0.72 8.03
CA GLU A 11 -5.28 0.60 8.61
C GLU A 11 -3.99 0.67 9.44
N THR A 12 -3.31 1.82 9.36
CA THR A 12 -2.15 2.20 10.19
C THR A 12 -2.46 3.52 10.91
N ASP A 13 -1.69 3.85 11.95
CA ASP A 13 -1.86 5.13 12.65
C ASP A 13 -1.57 6.35 11.76
N TRP A 14 -0.69 6.20 10.77
CA TRP A 14 -0.38 7.24 9.80
C TRP A 14 -1.52 7.43 8.82
N ASN A 15 -2.16 6.35 8.36
CA ASN A 15 -3.36 6.48 7.55
C ASN A 15 -4.47 7.20 8.34
N ARG A 16 -4.68 6.83 9.61
CA ARG A 16 -5.72 7.42 10.47
C ARG A 16 -5.48 8.91 10.74
N SER A 17 -4.22 9.30 10.94
CA SER A 17 -3.85 10.71 11.18
C SER A 17 -3.67 11.53 9.89
N GLY A 18 -3.70 10.89 8.73
CA GLY A 18 -3.51 11.55 7.42
C GLY A 18 -2.04 11.85 7.07
N GLN A 19 -1.09 11.16 7.70
CA GLN A 19 0.33 11.21 7.37
C GLN A 19 0.65 10.35 6.14
N ILE A 20 1.57 10.84 5.33
CA ILE A 20 2.00 10.17 4.11
C ILE A 20 3.11 9.18 4.45
N MET A 21 2.87 7.90 4.19
CA MET A 21 3.78 6.83 4.59
C MET A 21 4.95 6.64 3.62
N GLY A 22 4.68 6.63 2.31
CA GLY A 22 5.68 6.18 1.33
C GLY A 22 6.17 4.75 1.62
N GLU A 23 7.49 4.59 1.63
CA GLU A 23 8.17 3.32 1.94
C GLU A 23 8.43 3.12 3.44
N ARG A 24 8.01 4.06 4.30
CA ARG A 24 8.25 3.97 5.74
C ARG A 24 7.67 2.68 6.33
N PRO A 25 8.40 2.01 7.24
CA PRO A 25 8.00 0.75 7.87
C PRO A 25 6.96 0.99 8.97
N VAL A 26 5.85 1.64 8.63
CA VAL A 26 4.72 1.85 9.55
C VAL A 26 3.90 0.56 9.60
N PRO A 27 3.72 -0.06 10.78
CA PRO A 27 2.95 -1.29 10.93
C PRO A 27 1.44 -1.02 10.90
N LEU A 28 0.65 -2.10 10.79
CA LEU A 28 -0.78 -2.08 11.05
C LEU A 28 -1.07 -1.65 12.49
N ASN A 29 -2.18 -0.94 12.68
CA ASN A 29 -2.73 -0.74 14.01
C ASN A 29 -3.75 -1.84 14.35
N GLN A 30 -4.25 -1.83 15.59
CA GLN A 30 -5.21 -2.84 16.06
C GLN A 30 -6.49 -2.91 15.21
N ASN A 31 -6.96 -1.76 14.70
CA ASN A 31 -8.12 -1.72 13.81
C ASN A 31 -7.79 -2.34 12.45
N GLY A 32 -6.61 -2.05 11.88
CA GLY A 32 -6.10 -2.64 10.66
C GLY A 32 -5.99 -4.15 10.76
N GLU A 33 -5.43 -4.68 11.84
CA GLU A 33 -5.42 -6.13 12.08
C GLU A 33 -6.82 -6.73 12.12
N ALA A 34 -7.77 -6.07 12.80
CA ALA A 34 -9.15 -6.53 12.88
C ALA A 34 -9.85 -6.50 11.50
N GLN A 35 -9.57 -5.48 10.67
CA GLN A 35 -10.05 -5.41 9.29
C GLN A 35 -9.54 -6.60 8.47
N VAL A 36 -8.25 -6.89 8.54
CA VAL A 36 -7.65 -8.00 7.77
C VAL A 36 -8.17 -9.35 8.26
N LYS A 37 -8.36 -9.55 9.57
CA LYS A 37 -8.95 -10.79 10.12
C LYS A 37 -10.39 -11.01 9.62
N ARG A 38 -11.21 -9.95 9.55
CA ARG A 38 -12.56 -10.01 8.96
C ARG A 38 -12.52 -10.33 7.47
N LEU A 39 -11.63 -9.69 6.72
CA LEU A 39 -11.42 -9.98 5.30
C LEU A 39 -11.00 -11.44 5.09
N ALA A 40 -10.06 -11.94 5.87
CA ALA A 40 -9.59 -13.31 5.80
C ALA A 40 -10.74 -14.31 6.01
N SER A 41 -11.61 -14.04 6.98
CA SER A 41 -12.80 -14.84 7.26
C SER A 41 -13.78 -14.84 6.10
N PHE A 42 -14.00 -13.68 5.47
CA PHE A 42 -14.83 -13.57 4.27
C PHE A 42 -14.24 -14.33 3.07
N LEU A 43 -12.91 -14.34 2.93
CA LEU A 43 -12.22 -15.02 1.82
C LEU A 43 -12.11 -16.54 2.00
N LYS A 44 -12.40 -17.10 3.19
CA LYS A 44 -12.36 -18.56 3.41
C LYS A 44 -13.23 -19.37 2.45
N SER A 45 -14.35 -18.81 2.01
CA SER A 45 -15.25 -19.45 1.05
C SER A 45 -14.79 -19.32 -0.41
N ARG A 46 -13.68 -18.62 -0.66
CA ARG A 46 -13.10 -18.41 -1.99
C ARG A 46 -11.89 -19.32 -2.18
N SER A 47 -11.73 -19.86 -3.38
CA SER A 47 -10.54 -20.63 -3.76
C SER A 47 -9.35 -19.70 -4.04
N ILE A 48 -8.68 -19.27 -2.97
CA ILE A 48 -7.44 -18.48 -3.06
C ILE A 48 -6.26 -19.45 -3.21
N HIS A 49 -5.46 -19.28 -4.26
CA HIS A 49 -4.36 -20.20 -4.60
C HIS A 49 -2.97 -19.64 -4.28
N ALA A 50 -2.85 -18.31 -4.25
CA ALA A 50 -1.59 -17.62 -3.98
C ALA A 50 -1.88 -16.22 -3.41
N LEU A 51 -0.95 -15.72 -2.59
CA LEU A 51 -0.94 -14.36 -2.09
C LEU A 51 0.35 -13.66 -2.52
N TYR A 52 0.22 -12.45 -3.05
CA TYR A 52 1.34 -11.58 -3.39
C TYR A 52 1.21 -10.26 -2.63
N SER A 53 2.31 -9.74 -2.13
CA SER A 53 2.34 -8.49 -1.39
C SER A 53 3.51 -7.61 -1.79
N SER A 54 3.30 -6.30 -1.69
CA SER A 54 4.39 -5.33 -1.58
C SER A 54 5.34 -5.70 -0.43
N PRO A 55 6.66 -5.44 -0.53
CA PRO A 55 7.62 -5.75 0.53
C PRO A 55 7.52 -4.81 1.74
N VAL A 56 6.67 -3.78 1.70
CA VAL A 56 6.51 -2.83 2.83
C VAL A 56 5.79 -3.49 4.02
N VAL A 57 6.21 -3.13 5.23
CA VAL A 57 5.80 -3.80 6.49
C VAL A 57 4.28 -3.98 6.63
N ARG A 58 3.49 -2.91 6.49
CA ARG A 58 2.02 -2.99 6.58
C ARG A 58 1.37 -3.96 5.57
N ALA A 59 1.93 -4.05 4.36
CA ALA A 59 1.43 -4.94 3.33
C ALA A 59 1.80 -6.39 3.65
N ILE A 60 3.04 -6.62 4.08
CA ILE A 60 3.49 -7.94 4.57
C ILE A 60 2.63 -8.41 5.74
N GLN A 61 2.42 -7.58 6.77
CA GLN A 61 1.56 -7.94 7.90
C GLN A 61 0.12 -8.27 7.48
N THR A 62 -0.42 -7.54 6.52
CA THR A 62 -1.74 -7.85 5.93
C THR A 62 -1.71 -9.23 5.25
N GLY A 63 -0.70 -9.47 4.42
CA GLY A 63 -0.49 -10.74 3.72
C GLY A 63 -0.29 -11.91 4.67
N GLU A 64 0.46 -11.73 5.76
CA GLU A 64 0.74 -12.76 6.77
C GLU A 64 -0.52 -13.19 7.51
N ILE A 65 -1.37 -12.21 7.91
CA ILE A 65 -2.66 -12.52 8.53
C ILE A 65 -3.54 -13.29 7.55
N LEU A 66 -3.59 -12.89 6.27
CA LEU A 66 -4.34 -13.60 5.24
C LEU A 66 -3.79 -15.02 5.03
N ALA A 67 -2.48 -15.17 4.88
CA ALA A 67 -1.80 -16.44 4.67
C ALA A 67 -2.05 -17.42 5.82
N SER A 68 -1.98 -16.93 7.07
CA SER A 68 -2.26 -17.73 8.27
C SER A 68 -3.71 -18.25 8.29
N VAL A 69 -4.68 -17.45 7.88
CA VAL A 69 -6.10 -17.86 7.94
C VAL A 69 -6.51 -18.71 6.73
N LEU A 70 -5.98 -18.40 5.55
CA LEU A 70 -6.31 -19.07 4.29
C LEU A 70 -5.44 -20.30 4.03
N GLN A 71 -4.33 -20.46 4.75
CA GLN A 71 -3.34 -21.54 4.59
C GLN A 71 -2.75 -21.57 3.18
N VAL A 72 -2.36 -20.39 2.68
CA VAL A 72 -1.83 -20.18 1.33
C VAL A 72 -0.49 -19.45 1.43
N PRO A 73 0.53 -19.79 0.61
CA PRO A 73 1.82 -19.12 0.64
C PRO A 73 1.71 -17.63 0.28
N LEU A 74 2.46 -16.81 1.00
CA LEU A 74 2.67 -15.39 0.72
C LEU A 74 4.01 -15.19 0.03
N THR A 75 4.02 -14.48 -1.10
CA THR A 75 5.23 -14.06 -1.79
C THR A 75 5.34 -12.54 -1.80
N ALA A 76 6.47 -12.00 -1.34
CA ALA A 76 6.77 -10.58 -1.47
C ALA A 76 7.28 -10.26 -2.89
N ASP A 77 6.69 -9.27 -3.55
CA ASP A 77 7.06 -8.83 -4.89
C ASP A 77 7.36 -7.33 -4.90
N ARG A 78 8.59 -6.98 -5.28
CA ARG A 78 9.06 -5.58 -5.39
C ARG A 78 8.31 -4.80 -6.48
N GLY A 79 7.74 -5.47 -7.48
CA GLY A 79 6.88 -4.86 -8.50
C GLY A 79 5.57 -4.30 -7.94
N LEU A 80 5.20 -4.68 -6.71
CA LEU A 80 4.02 -4.18 -6.00
C LEU A 80 4.36 -3.07 -4.99
N THR A 81 5.55 -2.46 -5.06
CA THR A 81 5.95 -1.38 -4.15
C THR A 81 5.12 -0.12 -4.40
N GLU A 82 4.79 0.59 -3.32
CA GLU A 82 4.12 1.89 -3.38
C GLU A 82 4.94 2.90 -4.17
N ILE A 83 4.25 3.92 -4.69
CA ILE A 83 4.93 4.98 -5.44
C ILE A 83 5.82 5.76 -4.48
N LYS A 84 7.07 6.04 -4.88
CA LYS A 84 7.96 6.92 -4.14
C LYS A 84 7.34 8.33 -4.02
N VAL A 85 7.10 8.74 -2.78
CA VAL A 85 6.49 10.04 -2.43
C VAL A 85 7.53 11.09 -2.02
N GLY A 86 8.82 10.75 -2.01
CA GLY A 86 9.91 11.70 -1.81
C GLY A 86 9.80 12.46 -0.49
N GLU A 87 9.94 13.79 -0.55
CA GLU A 87 9.91 14.69 0.61
C GLU A 87 8.52 14.80 1.27
N TRP A 88 7.48 14.18 0.70
CA TRP A 88 6.18 14.12 1.34
C TRP A 88 6.12 13.08 2.47
N GLU A 89 7.06 12.13 2.56
CA GLU A 89 7.09 11.15 3.64
C GLU A 89 7.07 11.82 5.03
N GLY A 90 6.15 11.36 5.89
CA GLY A 90 5.98 11.89 7.25
C GLY A 90 5.21 13.21 7.34
N ARG A 91 4.92 13.88 6.22
CA ARG A 91 4.08 15.09 6.21
C ARG A 91 2.61 14.72 6.24
N TYR A 92 1.78 15.61 6.78
CA TYR A 92 0.34 15.43 6.73
C TYR A 92 -0.21 15.88 5.37
N TRP A 93 -1.08 15.07 4.79
CA TRP A 93 -1.74 15.36 3.51
C TRP A 93 -2.45 16.72 3.51
N LYS A 94 -3.07 17.08 4.65
CA LYS A 94 -3.75 18.37 4.85
C LYS A 94 -2.82 19.58 4.73
N ASP A 95 -1.53 19.42 5.01
CA ASP A 95 -0.56 20.52 5.01
C ASP A 95 0.03 20.75 3.59
N LEU A 96 -0.28 19.86 2.64
CA LEU A 96 0.16 19.95 1.24
C LEU A 96 -0.81 20.76 0.34
N THR A 97 -1.81 21.45 0.89
CA THR A 97 -2.88 22.14 0.12
C THR A 97 -2.37 23.18 -0.86
N ALA A 98 -1.28 23.89 -0.53
CA ALA A 98 -0.71 24.95 -1.37
C ALA A 98 0.26 24.42 -2.45
N GLU A 99 0.57 23.12 -2.46
CA GLU A 99 1.53 22.56 -3.39
C GLU A 99 0.86 22.20 -4.72
N PHE A 100 1.32 22.83 -5.80
CA PHE A 100 0.91 22.51 -7.17
C PHE A 100 1.01 21.01 -7.49
N ALA A 101 2.03 20.33 -6.94
CA ALA A 101 2.22 18.89 -7.08
C ALA A 101 1.07 18.05 -6.48
N ARG A 102 0.38 18.53 -5.42
CA ARG A 102 -0.82 17.85 -4.88
C ARG A 102 -1.99 17.95 -5.84
N GLN A 103 -2.19 19.11 -6.47
CA GLN A 103 -3.24 19.27 -7.49
C GLN A 103 -2.98 18.34 -8.68
N GLN A 104 -1.73 18.26 -9.13
CA GLN A 104 -1.33 17.33 -10.19
C GLN A 104 -1.51 15.85 -9.79
N PHE A 105 -1.34 15.48 -8.51
CA PHE A 105 -1.57 14.11 -8.07
C PHE A 105 -3.02 13.66 -8.27
N TYR A 106 -3.99 14.57 -8.20
CA TYR A 106 -5.40 14.26 -8.47
C TYR A 106 -5.77 14.34 -9.95
N THR A 107 -5.18 15.27 -10.71
CA THR A 107 -5.58 15.53 -12.11
C THR A 107 -4.74 14.79 -13.15
N SER A 108 -3.50 14.46 -12.83
CA SER A 108 -2.54 13.78 -13.71
C SER A 108 -1.47 13.07 -12.85
N PRO A 109 -1.83 11.99 -12.12
CA PRO A 109 -0.92 11.28 -11.22
C PRO A 109 0.36 10.78 -11.90
N GLU A 110 0.31 10.51 -13.20
CA GLU A 110 1.45 10.14 -14.05
C GLU A 110 2.45 11.29 -14.26
N LYS A 111 1.98 12.54 -14.17
CA LYS A 111 2.80 13.76 -14.31
C LYS A 111 3.20 14.34 -12.96
N ALA A 112 2.50 13.98 -11.89
CA ALA A 112 2.77 14.48 -10.55
C ALA A 112 4.20 14.10 -10.13
N ARG A 113 4.99 15.12 -9.77
CA ARG A 113 6.34 14.95 -9.23
C ARG A 113 6.42 15.59 -7.84
N PRO A 114 6.14 14.82 -6.77
CA PRO A 114 6.48 15.26 -5.42
C PRO A 114 7.96 15.64 -5.35
N PRO A 115 8.34 16.69 -4.59
CA PRO A 115 9.74 17.05 -4.38
C PRO A 115 10.56 15.84 -3.89
N GLY A 116 11.79 15.68 -4.39
CA GLY A 116 12.64 14.54 -4.07
C GLY A 116 12.30 13.21 -4.78
N ARG A 117 11.29 13.15 -5.66
CA ARG A 117 11.04 11.98 -6.51
C ARG A 117 12.05 11.91 -7.65
N THR A 118 12.85 10.85 -7.73
CA THR A 118 13.50 10.43 -8.98
C THR A 118 12.47 9.72 -9.88
N SER A 119 12.48 10.05 -11.18
CA SER A 119 11.47 9.69 -12.19
C SER A 119 10.97 8.23 -12.10
N PRO A 120 9.66 7.95 -12.31
CA PRO A 120 9.12 6.59 -12.28
C PRO A 120 9.51 5.74 -13.49
N CYS A 121 10.13 6.35 -14.50
CA CYS A 121 10.64 5.67 -15.68
C CYS A 121 12.02 6.23 -16.03
N SER A 122 13.08 5.50 -15.71
CA SER A 122 14.13 5.31 -16.72
C SER A 122 13.56 4.28 -17.69
N SER A 123 13.03 4.76 -18.82
CA SER A 123 12.93 3.93 -20.01
C SER A 123 14.32 3.37 -20.28
N GLY A 124 14.53 2.09 -19.96
CA GLY A 124 15.69 1.36 -20.44
C GLY A 124 15.63 1.39 -21.96
N GLY A 125 16.66 1.98 -22.57
CA GLY A 125 17.01 1.74 -23.97
C GLY A 125 17.70 0.40 -24.13
#